data_AF-A0A7C1CPQ4-F1
#
_entry.id   AF-A0A7C1CPQ4-F1
#
_cell.length_a   1.000
_cell.length_b   1.000
_cell.length_c   1.000
_cell.angle_alpha   90.00
_cell.angle_beta   90.00
_cell.angle_gamma   90.00
#
_symmetry.space_group_name_H-M   'P 1'
#
loop_
_entity.id
_entity.type
_entity.pdbx_description
1 polymer ?
#
loop_
_entity_poly.entity_id
_entity_poly.type
_entity_poly.pdbx_seq_one_letter_code
_entity_poly.pdbx_strand_id
1 'polypeptide(L)'
;MGQYLPEINGNLDNIVQDVKCDYDKYCKFAHLATFPDMAQEPVIELDSSGLINYMNKAARNILPEFKAGQAYNEDHPFFKGLSNIIDGLKNNSHNSTNRKLALNNIPFKQNIFYVPELDTVRIVTYDLTEEKQMLESAKENLERFQTLFNGIQDAIFVINPIPDLLNGRIIEVNDAASEMLNYSRFEFLQLKTEDLFSPTIPDFPYFQIKKR
;
A
#
# COMPACT_ATOMS: atom_id res chain seq x y z
N MET A 1 -49.33 -41.41 -32.92
CA MET A 1 -48.31 -40.90 -31.98
C MET A 1 -48.24 -39.39 -32.16
N GLY A 2 -48.89 -38.64 -31.28
CA GLY A 2 -48.77 -37.18 -31.20
C GLY A 2 -48.78 -36.84 -29.72
N GLN A 3 -47.65 -36.38 -29.19
CA GLN A 3 -47.54 -35.93 -27.80
C GLN A 3 -47.79 -34.42 -27.75
N TYR A 4 -48.79 -34.07 -26.95
CA TYR A 4 -49.20 -32.72 -26.58
C TYR A 4 -48.12 -32.10 -25.66
N LEU A 5 -47.71 -30.86 -25.95
CA LEU A 5 -46.98 -30.00 -25.02
C LEU A 5 -48.01 -29.28 -24.12
N PRO A 6 -47.82 -29.21 -22.79
CA PRO A 6 -48.64 -28.35 -21.95
C PRO A 6 -48.13 -26.90 -21.99
N GLU A 7 -49.03 -25.97 -22.27
CA GLU A 7 -48.84 -24.53 -22.13
C GLU A 7 -48.69 -24.16 -20.64
N ILE A 8 -47.55 -23.57 -20.26
CA ILE A 8 -47.39 -22.95 -18.94
C ILE A 8 -47.82 -21.49 -19.06
N ASN A 9 -49.12 -21.24 -18.86
CA ASN A 9 -49.62 -19.92 -18.50
C ASN A 9 -49.48 -19.75 -16.98
N GLY A 10 -48.30 -19.31 -16.56
CA GLY A 10 -47.97 -18.98 -15.17
C GLY A 10 -47.49 -17.54 -15.07
N ASN A 11 -48.26 -16.72 -14.37
CA ASN A 11 -48.10 -15.29 -14.13
C ASN A 11 -46.64 -14.87 -13.84
N LEU A 12 -45.99 -14.22 -14.82
CA LEU A 12 -44.59 -13.77 -14.76
C LEU A 12 -44.33 -12.75 -13.64
N ASP A 13 -45.35 -12.03 -13.18
CA ASP A 13 -45.20 -11.00 -12.14
C ASP A 13 -44.87 -11.58 -10.76
N ASN A 14 -45.33 -12.79 -10.44
CA ASN A 14 -45.04 -13.43 -9.15
C ASN A 14 -43.64 -14.07 -9.09
N ILE A 15 -43.08 -14.50 -10.22
CA ILE A 15 -41.72 -15.07 -10.28
C ILE A 15 -40.67 -13.96 -10.16
N VAL A 16 -40.94 -12.77 -10.70
CA VAL A 16 -40.03 -11.61 -10.60
C VAL A 16 -39.91 -11.10 -9.16
N GLN A 17 -40.97 -11.23 -8.35
CA GLN A 17 -40.96 -10.78 -6.96
C GLN A 17 -40.16 -11.72 -6.04
N ASP A 18 -40.24 -13.03 -6.28
CA ASP A 18 -39.51 -14.05 -5.50
C ASP A 18 -38.00 -14.07 -5.82
N VAL A 19 -37.61 -13.83 -7.09
CA VAL A 19 -36.18 -13.75 -7.47
C VAL A 19 -35.51 -12.47 -6.95
N LYS A 20 -36.24 -11.35 -6.85
CA LYS A 20 -35.73 -10.11 -6.26
C LYS A 20 -35.50 -10.23 -4.75
N CYS A 21 -36.41 -10.92 -4.06
CA CYS A 21 -36.30 -11.20 -2.63
C CYS A 21 -35.08 -12.09 -2.31
N ASP A 22 -34.77 -13.06 -3.18
CA ASP A 22 -33.60 -13.93 -2.99
C ASP A 22 -32.29 -13.16 -3.21
N TYR A 23 -32.21 -12.28 -4.24
CA TYR A 23 -31.04 -11.40 -4.43
C TYR A 23 -30.81 -10.45 -3.24
N ASP A 24 -31.85 -9.79 -2.71
CA ASP A 24 -31.73 -8.92 -1.54
C ASP A 24 -31.27 -9.67 -0.29
N LYS A 25 -31.70 -10.93 -0.15
CA LYS A 25 -31.35 -11.82 0.97
C LYS A 25 -29.92 -12.35 0.82
N TYR A 26 -29.50 -12.75 -0.39
CA TYR A 26 -28.13 -13.17 -0.70
C TYR A 26 -27.13 -12.01 -0.63
N CYS A 27 -27.50 -10.79 -1.06
CA CYS A 27 -26.68 -9.59 -0.91
C CYS A 27 -26.53 -9.19 0.57
N LYS A 28 -27.59 -9.31 1.39
CA LYS A 28 -27.46 -9.20 2.85
C LYS A 28 -26.55 -10.29 3.44
N PHE A 29 -26.61 -11.52 2.93
CA PHE A 29 -25.73 -12.61 3.39
C PHE A 29 -24.26 -12.44 2.96
N ALA A 30 -23.98 -11.92 1.77
CA ALA A 30 -22.62 -11.54 1.34
C ALA A 30 -22.09 -10.34 2.15
N HIS A 31 -22.97 -9.38 2.49
CA HIS A 31 -22.67 -8.28 3.40
C HIS A 31 -22.33 -8.79 4.82
N LEU A 32 -22.99 -9.86 5.29
CA LEU A 32 -22.72 -10.52 6.58
C LEU A 32 -21.43 -11.35 6.60
N ALA A 33 -20.97 -11.88 5.46
CA ALA A 33 -19.70 -12.63 5.39
C ALA A 33 -18.46 -11.73 5.55
N THR A 34 -18.65 -10.40 5.55
CA THR A 34 -17.59 -9.39 5.53
C THR A 34 -17.71 -8.40 6.68
N PHE A 35 -18.05 -8.83 7.90
CA PHE A 35 -18.29 -7.92 9.04
C PHE A 35 -17.16 -6.88 9.24
N PRO A 36 -17.37 -5.59 8.90
CA PRO A 36 -16.35 -4.54 9.06
C PRO A 36 -16.23 -4.05 10.51
N ASP A 37 -17.11 -4.47 11.41
CA ASP A 37 -17.05 -4.07 12.82
C ASP A 37 -15.88 -4.71 13.59
N MET A 38 -15.30 -5.80 13.06
CA MET A 38 -14.03 -6.35 13.54
C MET A 38 -12.80 -5.77 12.83
N ALA A 39 -12.99 -5.11 11.68
CA ALA A 39 -11.90 -4.47 10.96
C ALA A 39 -11.45 -3.24 11.76
N GLN A 40 -10.15 -3.16 12.05
CA GLN A 40 -9.55 -1.95 12.64
C GLN A 40 -9.63 -0.76 11.67
N GLU A 41 -9.76 -1.05 10.38
CA GLU A 41 -9.78 -0.04 9.33
C GLU A 41 -11.14 0.69 9.28
N PRO A 42 -11.14 2.03 9.17
CA PRO A 42 -12.34 2.79 8.86
C PRO A 42 -13.00 2.34 7.55
N VAL A 43 -14.26 1.89 7.65
CA VAL A 43 -15.10 1.51 6.51
C VAL A 43 -16.36 2.36 6.48
N ILE A 44 -16.65 2.93 5.30
CA ILE A 44 -17.86 3.71 5.02
C ILE A 44 -18.51 3.15 3.76
N GLU A 45 -19.83 3.03 3.78
CA GLU A 45 -20.63 2.77 2.60
C GLU A 45 -21.63 3.88 2.38
N LEU A 46 -21.73 4.32 1.14
CA LEU A 46 -22.67 5.32 0.67
C LEU A 46 -23.31 4.86 -0.63
N ASP A 47 -24.54 5.28 -0.90
CA ASP A 47 -25.10 5.10 -2.24
C ASP A 47 -24.46 6.06 -3.24
N SER A 48 -24.75 5.88 -4.52
CA SER A 48 -24.15 6.70 -5.55
C SER A 48 -24.66 8.16 -5.59
N SER A 49 -25.71 8.49 -4.84
CA SER A 49 -26.18 9.85 -4.63
C SER A 49 -25.39 10.59 -3.55
N GLY A 50 -24.62 9.85 -2.74
CA GLY A 50 -23.81 10.38 -1.65
C GLY A 50 -24.45 10.26 -0.27
N LEU A 51 -25.54 9.51 -0.13
CA LEU A 51 -26.11 9.22 1.18
C LEU A 51 -25.29 8.15 1.89
N ILE A 52 -24.79 8.45 3.09
CA ILE A 52 -24.04 7.50 3.90
C ILE A 52 -25.01 6.45 4.44
N ASN A 53 -24.87 5.21 3.99
CA ASN A 53 -25.70 4.08 4.41
C ASN A 53 -25.13 3.37 5.64
N TYR A 54 -23.80 3.33 5.75
CA TYR A 54 -23.11 2.62 6.84
C TYR A 54 -21.75 3.25 7.16
N MET A 55 -21.37 3.16 8.44
CA MET A 55 -20.04 3.45 8.95
C MET A 55 -19.72 2.42 10.03
N ASN A 56 -18.51 1.85 10.05
CA ASN A 56 -18.08 1.02 11.18
C ASN A 56 -17.60 1.87 12.38
N LYS A 57 -17.21 1.22 13.49
CA LYS A 57 -16.70 1.92 14.68
C LYS A 57 -15.46 2.77 14.37
N ALA A 58 -14.51 2.24 13.60
CA ALA A 58 -13.28 2.96 13.26
C ALA A 58 -13.58 4.22 12.42
N ALA A 59 -14.50 4.14 11.46
CA ALA A 59 -14.96 5.29 10.68
C ALA A 59 -15.63 6.36 11.56
N ARG A 60 -16.49 5.96 12.51
CA ARG A 60 -17.09 6.91 13.46
C ARG A 60 -16.06 7.59 14.37
N ASN A 61 -14.93 6.94 14.65
CA ASN A 61 -13.88 7.54 15.47
C ASN A 61 -13.12 8.64 14.71
N ILE A 62 -12.87 8.44 13.41
CA ILE A 62 -12.13 9.42 12.58
C ILE A 62 -13.04 10.49 11.96
N LEU A 63 -14.35 10.23 11.87
CA LEU A 63 -15.38 11.13 11.32
C LEU A 63 -16.58 11.22 12.29
N PRO A 64 -16.40 11.70 13.53
CA PRO A 64 -17.47 11.76 14.53
C PRO A 64 -18.64 12.69 14.17
N GLU A 65 -18.41 13.64 13.26
CA GLU A 65 -19.39 14.60 12.76
C GLU A 65 -20.38 14.02 11.75
N PHE A 66 -20.09 12.83 11.19
CA PHE A 66 -20.95 12.16 10.21
C PHE A 66 -21.69 10.96 10.82
N LYS A 67 -22.91 10.70 10.32
CA LYS A 67 -23.73 9.56 10.70
C LYS A 67 -24.39 8.93 9.47
N ALA A 68 -24.74 7.65 9.60
CA ALA A 68 -25.60 6.99 8.61
C ALA A 68 -26.95 7.72 8.49
N GLY A 69 -27.47 7.79 7.26
CA GLY A 69 -28.66 8.53 6.89
C GLY A 69 -28.41 10.01 6.55
N GLN A 70 -27.16 10.46 6.52
CA GLN A 70 -26.80 11.83 6.13
C GLN A 70 -26.04 11.83 4.80
N ALA A 71 -26.23 12.88 4.00
CA ALA A 71 -25.36 13.13 2.85
C ALA A 71 -23.95 13.47 3.34
N TYR A 72 -22.92 13.02 2.61
CA TYR A 72 -21.56 13.47 2.88
C TYR A 72 -21.41 14.97 2.54
N ASN A 73 -20.35 15.60 3.07
CA ASN A 73 -19.99 16.97 2.70
C ASN A 73 -18.77 16.96 1.75
N GLU A 74 -18.96 17.39 0.50
CA GLU A 74 -17.90 17.41 -0.53
C GLU A 74 -16.75 18.36 -0.17
N ASP A 75 -16.96 19.37 0.68
CA ASP A 75 -15.89 20.25 1.15
C ASP A 75 -15.06 19.60 2.27
N HIS A 76 -15.55 18.52 2.89
CA HIS A 76 -14.82 17.83 3.94
C HIS A 76 -13.58 17.12 3.36
N PRO A 77 -12.38 17.27 3.94
CA PRO A 77 -11.15 16.68 3.38
C PRO A 77 -11.21 15.18 3.10
N PHE A 78 -11.99 14.43 3.88
CA PHE A 78 -12.19 12.98 3.67
C PHE A 78 -12.96 12.65 2.38
N PHE A 79 -13.92 13.51 2.00
CA PHE A 79 -14.83 13.29 0.87
C PHE A 79 -14.47 14.14 -0.35
N LYS A 80 -13.63 15.16 -0.22
CA LYS A 80 -13.27 16.09 -1.30
C LYS A 80 -13.05 15.44 -2.67
N GLY A 81 -13.88 15.80 -3.65
CA GLY A 81 -13.82 15.29 -5.02
C GLY A 81 -14.36 13.87 -5.20
N LEU A 82 -15.11 13.34 -4.22
CA LEU A 82 -15.64 11.98 -4.28
C LEU A 82 -16.71 11.84 -5.37
N SER A 83 -17.54 12.86 -5.58
CA SER A 83 -18.55 12.87 -6.65
C SER A 83 -17.96 12.51 -8.02
N ASN A 84 -16.92 13.24 -8.44
CA ASN A 84 -16.19 13.00 -9.69
C ASN A 84 -15.58 11.60 -9.74
N ILE A 85 -15.11 11.08 -8.61
CA ILE A 85 -14.57 9.71 -8.54
C ILE A 85 -15.69 8.70 -8.76
N ILE A 86 -16.84 8.86 -8.11
CA ILE A 86 -18.00 7.98 -8.26
C ILE A 86 -18.44 7.97 -9.73
N ASP A 87 -18.58 9.14 -10.34
CA ASP A 87 -18.94 9.26 -11.76
C ASP A 87 -17.91 8.59 -12.67
N GLY A 88 -16.62 8.74 -12.36
CA GLY A 88 -15.55 8.03 -13.06
C GLY A 88 -15.67 6.52 -12.92
N LEU A 89 -15.92 6.00 -11.71
CA LEU A 89 -16.03 4.56 -11.47
C LEU A 89 -17.27 3.95 -12.13
N LYS A 90 -18.38 4.70 -12.22
CA LYS A 90 -19.60 4.27 -12.93
C LYS A 90 -19.39 4.06 -14.43
N ASN A 91 -18.55 4.89 -15.04
CA ASN A 91 -18.39 4.95 -16.50
C ASN A 91 -17.18 4.15 -17.02
N ASN A 92 -16.36 3.59 -16.14
CA ASN A 92 -15.13 2.88 -16.51
C ASN A 92 -15.26 1.37 -16.33
N SER A 93 -14.42 0.59 -17.03
CA SER A 93 -14.33 -0.87 -16.84
C SER A 93 -13.72 -1.29 -15.49
N HIS A 94 -13.22 -0.33 -14.71
CA HIS A 94 -12.60 -0.56 -13.40
C HIS A 94 -13.48 0.05 -12.31
N ASN A 95 -14.09 -0.81 -11.50
CA ASN A 95 -15.00 -0.41 -10.43
C ASN A 95 -14.27 -0.01 -9.13
N SER A 96 -12.97 0.28 -9.19
CA SER A 96 -12.22 0.69 -8.01
C SER A 96 -11.08 1.65 -8.32
N THR A 97 -10.73 2.46 -7.34
CA THR A 97 -9.57 3.36 -7.38
C THR A 97 -9.01 3.53 -5.97
N ASN A 98 -7.82 4.11 -5.87
CA ASN A 98 -7.27 4.53 -4.59
C ASN A 98 -6.73 5.96 -4.66
N ARG A 99 -6.71 6.63 -3.51
CA ARG A 99 -6.15 7.97 -3.36
C ARG A 99 -5.49 8.15 -2.00
N LYS A 100 -4.62 9.15 -1.90
CA LYS A 100 -4.07 9.61 -0.63
C LYS A 100 -4.71 10.94 -0.24
N LEU A 101 -4.91 11.13 1.06
CA LEU A 101 -5.38 12.39 1.63
C LEU A 101 -4.75 12.59 3.01
N ALA A 102 -4.99 13.74 3.61
CA ALA A 102 -4.60 14.02 4.98
C ALA A 102 -5.81 14.51 5.77
N LEU A 103 -6.03 13.94 6.96
CA LEU A 103 -7.00 14.45 7.94
C LEU A 103 -6.22 14.94 9.15
N ASN A 104 -6.35 16.21 9.52
CA ASN A 104 -5.64 16.77 10.68
C ASN A 104 -4.12 16.46 10.64
N ASN A 105 -3.50 16.55 9.46
CA ASN A 105 -2.09 16.19 9.17
C ASN A 105 -1.73 14.71 9.26
N ILE A 106 -2.67 13.82 9.59
CA ILE A 106 -2.46 12.38 9.56
C ILE A 106 -2.66 11.90 8.12
N PRO A 107 -1.67 11.23 7.50
CA PRO A 107 -1.78 10.75 6.14
C PRO A 107 -2.63 9.47 6.08
N PHE A 108 -3.56 9.43 5.13
CA PHE A 108 -4.41 8.27 4.90
C PHE A 108 -4.39 7.85 3.43
N LYS A 109 -4.60 6.55 3.18
CA LYS A 109 -4.95 6.00 1.88
C LYS A 109 -6.41 5.55 1.90
N GLN A 110 -7.19 5.97 0.91
CA GLN A 110 -8.52 5.45 0.68
C GLN A 110 -8.50 4.51 -0.52
N ASN A 111 -9.08 3.32 -0.34
CA ASN A 111 -9.49 2.44 -1.42
C ASN A 111 -11.00 2.60 -1.60
N ILE A 112 -11.42 2.99 -2.80
CA ILE A 112 -12.80 3.30 -3.14
C ILE A 112 -13.27 2.26 -4.15
N PHE A 113 -14.35 1.57 -3.84
CA PHE A 113 -14.95 0.53 -4.65
C PHE A 113 -16.39 0.91 -4.96
N TYR A 114 -16.78 0.82 -6.22
CA TYR A 114 -18.16 0.94 -6.66
C TYR A 114 -18.73 -0.45 -6.94
N VAL A 115 -19.94 -0.74 -6.47
CA VAL A 115 -20.65 -2.00 -6.69
C VAL A 115 -21.91 -1.69 -7.49
N PRO A 116 -21.88 -1.83 -8.83
CA PRO A 116 -22.98 -1.43 -9.71
C PRO A 116 -24.30 -2.13 -9.37
N GLU A 117 -24.25 -3.40 -8.96
CA GLU A 117 -25.44 -4.21 -8.64
C GLU A 117 -26.22 -3.66 -7.43
N LEU A 118 -25.54 -2.94 -6.54
CA LEU A 118 -26.08 -2.38 -5.31
C LEU A 118 -26.14 -0.85 -5.32
N ASP A 119 -25.73 -0.21 -6.42
CA ASP A 119 -25.51 1.24 -6.53
C ASP A 119 -24.76 1.82 -5.32
N THR A 120 -23.78 1.06 -4.80
CA THR A 120 -23.11 1.33 -3.53
C THR A 120 -21.64 1.60 -3.74
N VAL A 121 -21.12 2.60 -3.04
CA VAL A 121 -19.71 2.97 -2.97
C VAL A 121 -19.18 2.62 -1.59
N ARG A 122 -18.16 1.77 -1.53
CA ARG A 122 -17.45 1.39 -0.31
C ARG A 122 -16.09 2.08 -0.27
N ILE A 123 -15.80 2.75 0.83
CA ILE A 123 -14.52 3.40 1.12
C ILE A 123 -13.87 2.68 2.28
N VAL A 124 -12.68 2.16 2.06
CA VAL A 124 -11.80 1.60 3.11
C VAL A 124 -10.62 2.53 3.27
N THR A 125 -10.34 2.97 4.49
CA THR A 125 -9.27 3.92 4.77
C THR A 125 -8.17 3.25 5.60
N TYR A 126 -6.91 3.56 5.28
CA TYR A 126 -5.73 3.04 5.96
C TYR A 126 -4.87 4.20 6.45
N ASP A 127 -4.46 4.18 7.70
CA ASP A 127 -3.49 5.12 8.26
C ASP A 127 -2.10 4.83 7.69
N LEU A 128 -1.41 5.86 7.20
CA LEU A 128 -0.06 5.75 6.63
C LEU A 128 1.02 6.31 7.55
N THR A 129 0.71 6.60 8.82
CA THR A 129 1.64 7.24 9.76
C THR A 129 2.85 6.36 10.02
N GLU A 130 2.64 5.07 10.32
CA GLU A 130 3.73 4.13 10.59
C GLU A 130 4.61 3.93 9.35
N GLU A 131 4.00 3.69 8.19
CA GLU A 131 4.73 3.55 6.92
C GLU A 131 5.58 4.79 6.63
N LYS A 132 5.01 5.98 6.83
CA LYS A 132 5.72 7.24 6.62
C LYS A 132 6.88 7.41 7.60
N GLN A 133 6.68 7.14 8.89
CA GLN A 133 7.74 7.25 9.90
C GLN A 133 8.87 6.26 9.66
N MET A 134 8.54 5.02 9.24
CA MET A 134 9.55 4.03 8.88
C MET A 134 10.38 4.47 7.67
N LEU A 135 9.73 5.00 6.63
CA LEU A 135 10.40 5.49 5.44
C LEU A 135 11.30 6.70 5.75
N GLU A 136 10.81 7.62 6.58
CA GLU A 136 11.53 8.84 6.98
C GLU A 136 12.74 8.50 7.85
N SER A 137 12.58 7.60 8.82
CA SER A 137 13.69 7.07 9.62
C SER A 137 14.73 6.32 8.77
N ALA A 138 14.29 5.51 7.79
CA ALA A 138 15.20 4.84 6.87
C ALA A 138 16.00 5.84 6.02
N LYS A 139 15.35 6.91 5.55
CA LYS A 139 15.98 7.99 4.80
C LYS A 139 17.00 8.74 5.66
N GLU A 140 16.64 9.15 6.87
CA GLU A 140 17.55 9.84 7.79
C GLU A 140 18.78 8.98 8.13
N ASN A 141 18.58 7.68 8.34
CA ASN A 141 19.68 6.75 8.58
C ASN A 141 20.60 6.60 7.36
N LEU A 142 20.04 6.56 6.14
CA LEU A 142 20.83 6.51 4.92
C LEU A 142 21.64 7.80 4.72
N GLU A 143 21.02 8.96 4.90
CA GLU A 143 21.70 10.26 4.79
C GLU A 143 22.82 10.39 5.83
N ARG A 144 22.56 9.93 7.07
CA ARG A 144 23.56 9.90 8.13
C ARG A 144 24.70 8.93 7.80
N PHE A 145 24.38 7.74 7.29
CA PHE A 145 25.39 6.78 6.84
C PHE A 145 26.25 7.39 5.75
N GLN A 146 25.66 7.95 4.68
CA GLN A 146 26.40 8.58 3.59
C GLN A 146 27.28 9.73 4.08
N THR A 147 26.76 10.60 4.94
CA THR A 147 27.51 11.73 5.50
C THR A 147 28.72 11.27 6.29
N LEU A 148 28.57 10.26 7.15
CA LEU A 148 29.67 9.73 7.95
C LEU A 148 30.66 8.93 7.11
N PHE A 149 30.15 8.08 6.22
CA PHE A 149 30.94 7.18 5.38
C PHE A 149 31.80 7.96 4.39
N ASN A 150 31.23 8.96 3.71
CA ASN A 150 31.94 9.82 2.77
C ASN A 150 32.72 10.95 3.45
N GLY A 151 32.39 11.30 4.70
CA GLY A 151 33.12 12.31 5.47
C GLY A 151 34.46 11.81 6.04
N ILE A 152 34.72 10.49 6.02
CA ILE A 152 35.99 9.92 6.46
C ILE A 152 37.04 10.07 5.35
N GLN A 153 38.22 10.59 5.72
CA GLN A 153 39.33 10.85 4.78
C GLN A 153 40.07 9.57 4.35
N ASP A 154 39.96 8.49 5.13
CA ASP A 154 40.54 7.19 4.77
C ASP A 154 39.65 6.46 3.76
N ALA A 155 40.27 5.71 2.85
CA ALA A 155 39.55 4.84 1.93
C ALA A 155 38.84 3.70 2.69
N ILE A 156 37.52 3.60 2.54
CA ILE A 156 36.69 2.54 3.14
C ILE A 156 36.05 1.70 2.05
N PHE A 157 36.16 0.38 2.21
CA PHE A 157 35.54 -0.63 1.35
C PHE A 157 34.59 -1.49 2.19
N VAL A 158 33.35 -1.65 1.73
CA VAL A 158 32.42 -2.63 2.27
C VAL A 158 32.45 -3.85 1.34
N ILE A 159 32.77 -5.00 1.93
CA ILE A 159 32.98 -6.25 1.20
C ILE A 159 31.96 -7.28 1.68
N ASN A 160 31.27 -7.90 0.73
CA ASN A 160 30.46 -9.09 1.00
C ASN A 160 31.34 -10.34 0.88
N PRO A 161 31.60 -11.08 1.97
CA PRO A 161 32.37 -12.31 1.91
C PRO A 161 31.59 -13.38 1.15
N ILE A 162 32.28 -14.07 0.22
CA ILE A 162 31.70 -15.16 -0.57
C ILE A 162 32.52 -16.41 -0.25
N PRO A 163 31.89 -17.53 0.17
CA PRO A 163 32.59 -18.81 0.29
C PRO A 163 33.27 -19.14 -1.04
N ASP A 164 34.54 -19.56 -1.00
CA ASP A 164 35.41 -19.88 -2.14
C ASP A 164 36.10 -18.69 -2.86
N LEU A 165 35.86 -17.44 -2.46
CA LEU A 165 36.72 -16.30 -2.80
C LEU A 165 37.49 -15.85 -1.55
N LEU A 166 38.83 -15.82 -1.62
CA LEU A 166 39.68 -15.41 -0.49
C LEU A 166 39.31 -14.03 0.07
N ASN A 167 38.77 -13.12 -0.74
CA ASN A 167 38.60 -11.71 -0.38
C ASN A 167 37.21 -11.11 -0.70
N GLY A 168 36.19 -11.87 -1.12
CA GLY A 168 34.80 -11.37 -1.33
C GLY A 168 34.59 -10.38 -2.49
N ARG A 169 33.38 -9.80 -2.59
CA ARG A 169 33.02 -8.76 -3.60
C ARG A 169 32.83 -7.40 -2.93
N ILE A 170 33.34 -6.34 -3.54
CA ILE A 170 33.11 -4.96 -3.09
C ILE A 170 31.65 -4.59 -3.39
N ILE A 171 30.91 -4.21 -2.35
CA ILE A 171 29.51 -3.82 -2.45
C ILE A 171 29.29 -2.33 -2.18
N GLU A 172 30.27 -1.66 -1.55
CA GLU A 172 30.23 -0.21 -1.36
C GLU A 172 31.63 0.37 -1.15
N VAL A 173 31.85 1.61 -1.56
CA VAL A 173 33.09 2.39 -1.32
C VAL A 173 32.76 3.83 -1.00
N ASN A 174 33.55 4.48 -0.15
CA ASN A 174 33.38 5.90 0.14
C ASN A 174 34.08 6.79 -0.89
N ASP A 175 33.75 8.07 -0.88
CA ASP A 175 34.31 9.05 -1.85
C ASP A 175 35.85 9.13 -1.74
N ALA A 176 36.41 9.05 -0.53
CA ALA A 176 37.86 9.04 -0.32
C ALA A 176 38.56 7.87 -1.03
N ALA A 177 37.98 6.66 -1.04
CA ALA A 177 38.54 5.53 -1.78
C ALA A 177 38.59 5.80 -3.29
N SER A 178 37.54 6.44 -3.82
CA SER A 178 37.50 6.88 -5.22
C SER A 178 38.53 7.93 -5.55
N GLU A 179 38.73 8.92 -4.69
CA GLU A 179 39.73 9.96 -4.88
C GLU A 179 41.15 9.41 -4.77
N MET A 180 41.43 8.57 -3.77
CA MET A 180 42.78 8.06 -3.48
C MET A 180 43.27 7.07 -4.54
N LEU A 181 42.39 6.20 -5.02
CA LEU A 181 42.76 5.14 -5.98
C LEU A 181 42.36 5.47 -7.42
N ASN A 182 41.70 6.61 -7.63
CA ASN A 182 41.33 7.13 -8.95
C ASN A 182 40.44 6.17 -9.76
N TYR A 183 39.51 5.49 -9.05
CA TYR A 183 38.43 4.68 -9.62
C TYR A 183 37.09 5.28 -9.24
N SER A 184 36.13 5.27 -10.17
CA SER A 184 34.75 5.58 -9.84
C SER A 184 34.14 4.49 -8.95
N ARG A 185 33.13 4.86 -8.16
CA ARG A 185 32.31 3.92 -7.41
C ARG A 185 31.80 2.77 -8.29
N PHE A 186 31.37 3.06 -9.51
CA PHE A 186 30.87 2.04 -10.44
C PHE A 186 31.96 1.01 -10.80
N GLU A 187 33.17 1.48 -11.10
CA GLU A 187 34.31 0.60 -11.41
C GLU A 187 34.66 -0.29 -10.21
N PHE A 188 34.69 0.27 -9.00
CA PHE A 188 34.92 -0.52 -7.78
C PHE A 188 33.93 -1.67 -7.59
N LEU A 189 32.65 -1.44 -7.87
CA LEU A 189 31.62 -2.47 -7.74
C LEU A 189 31.73 -3.59 -8.79
N GLN A 190 32.52 -3.39 -9.84
CA GLN A 190 32.86 -4.43 -10.82
C GLN A 190 34.16 -5.17 -10.49
N LEU A 191 35.02 -4.60 -9.65
CA LEU A 191 36.28 -5.21 -9.25
C LEU A 191 36.06 -6.29 -8.18
N LYS A 192 36.94 -7.29 -8.21
CA LYS A 192 37.15 -8.14 -7.05
C LYS A 192 38.24 -7.53 -6.20
N THR A 193 38.21 -7.84 -4.92
CA THR A 193 39.23 -7.43 -3.97
C THR A 193 40.63 -7.95 -4.31
N GLU A 194 40.74 -9.11 -4.99
CA GLU A 194 42.01 -9.61 -5.55
C GLU A 194 42.60 -8.74 -6.67
N ASP A 195 41.77 -7.95 -7.36
CA ASP A 195 42.22 -7.03 -8.40
C ASP A 195 42.85 -5.75 -7.82
N LEU A 196 42.56 -5.44 -6.54
CA LEU A 196 43.03 -4.24 -5.84
C LEU A 196 44.14 -4.53 -4.83
N PHE A 197 44.12 -5.72 -4.22
CA PHE A 197 45.06 -6.10 -3.16
C PHE A 197 45.93 -7.26 -3.64
N SER A 198 47.26 -7.07 -3.63
CA SER A 198 48.21 -8.16 -3.92
C SER A 198 48.04 -9.33 -2.94
N PRO A 199 48.14 -10.59 -3.39
CA PRO A 199 48.07 -11.78 -2.51
C PRO A 199 49.20 -11.86 -1.48
N THR A 200 50.24 -11.03 -1.60
CA THR A 200 51.22 -10.82 -0.54
C THR A 200 50.68 -9.78 0.43
N ILE A 201 50.07 -10.24 1.51
CA ILE A 201 49.68 -9.45 2.68
C ILE A 201 50.94 -8.72 3.22
N PRO A 202 51.06 -7.38 3.19
CA PRO A 202 51.81 -6.71 4.24
C PRO A 202 50.82 -6.48 5.38
N ASP A 203 50.96 -7.24 6.47
CA ASP A 203 50.19 -7.17 7.71
C ASP A 203 49.07 -6.13 7.68
N PHE A 204 47.86 -6.52 7.22
CA PHE A 204 46.69 -5.75 7.62
C PHE A 204 46.70 -5.81 9.15
N PRO A 205 46.87 -4.69 9.87
CA PRO A 205 46.74 -4.74 11.31
C PRO A 205 45.31 -5.16 11.55
N TYR A 206 45.13 -6.42 11.94
CA TYR A 206 43.87 -6.95 12.41
C TYR A 206 43.26 -5.89 13.30
N PHE A 207 42.07 -5.38 12.94
CA PHE A 207 41.23 -4.70 13.90
C PHE A 207 41.03 -5.71 15.03
N GLN A 208 41.83 -5.61 16.09
CA GLN A 208 41.57 -6.32 17.32
C GLN A 208 40.28 -5.72 17.85
N ILE A 209 39.17 -6.39 17.57
CA ILE A 209 37.95 -6.22 18.33
C ILE A 209 38.33 -6.64 19.75
N LYS A 210 38.64 -5.66 20.61
CA LYS A 210 38.64 -5.86 22.06
C LYS A 210 37.21 -6.25 22.42
N LYS A 211 36.95 -7.56 22.47
CA LYS A 211 35.78 -8.08 23.18
C LYS A 211 35.94 -7.63 24.64
N ARG A 212 35.01 -6.79 25.10
CA ARG A 212 34.73 -6.66 26.53
C ARG A 212 33.94 -7.86 27.00
#